data_AF-A0AAD7TN21-F1
#
_entry.id   AF-A0AAD7TN21-F1
#
_cell.length_a   1.000
_cell.length_b   1.000
_cell.length_c   1.000
_cell.angle_alpha   90.00
_cell.angle_beta   90.00
_cell.angle_gamma   90.00
#
_symmetry.space_group_name_H-M   'P 1'
#
loop_
_entity.id
_entity.type
_entity.pdbx_description
1 polymer ?
#
loop_
_entity_poly.entity_id
_entity_poly.type
_entity_poly.pdbx_seq_one_letter_code
_entity_poly.pdbx_strand_id
1 'polypeptide(L)'
;MAFTAMLLAIAAYLVPLLFVSAMPSFEGVTTWSSISNLVPGMSHLEGLGPASTQGEAAHIPFYMSIAAPRGLPGNLTMYRNKSPPLFYIHQNQLWHYHNESTILPVNVHNSTQAAGLPLQMIAETKPGGVPGGKWRWQGTMLFYENGPQNNQGLFYSCQDVNGLNGLFLFLQCSPPPSGCTPFTIHSFSSNRMTS
;
A
#
# COMPACT_ATOMS: atom_id res chain seq x y z
N MET A 1 -40.00 -35.83 -42.97
CA MET A 1 -40.02 -34.40 -42.61
C MET A 1 -40.28 -34.15 -41.12
N ALA A 2 -41.16 -34.89 -40.45
CA ALA A 2 -41.38 -34.72 -39.00
C ALA A 2 -40.13 -35.04 -38.14
N PHE A 3 -39.40 -36.11 -38.48
CA PHE A 3 -38.20 -36.52 -37.74
C PHE A 3 -37.06 -35.49 -37.82
N THR A 4 -36.86 -34.89 -39.00
CA THR A 4 -35.85 -33.84 -39.21
C THR A 4 -36.20 -32.55 -38.46
N ALA A 5 -37.49 -32.18 -38.38
CA ALA A 5 -37.95 -31.04 -37.60
C ALA A 5 -37.76 -31.24 -36.09
N MET A 6 -38.02 -32.46 -35.60
CA MET A 6 -37.81 -32.81 -34.19
C MET A 6 -36.33 -32.76 -33.79
N LEU A 7 -35.41 -33.25 -34.64
CA LEU A 7 -33.97 -33.17 -34.37
C LEU A 7 -33.46 -31.73 -34.33
N LEU A 8 -33.93 -30.86 -35.22
CA LEU A 8 -33.57 -29.44 -35.21
C LEU A 8 -34.07 -28.72 -33.95
N ALA A 9 -35.28 -29.05 -33.48
CA ALA A 9 -35.83 -28.48 -32.25
C ALA A 9 -35.02 -28.91 -31.01
N ILE A 10 -34.61 -30.17 -30.95
CA ILE A 10 -33.76 -30.68 -29.86
C ILE A 10 -32.39 -30.00 -29.88
N ALA A 11 -31.76 -29.88 -31.06
CA ALA A 11 -30.47 -29.20 -31.19
C ALA A 11 -30.56 -27.73 -30.78
N ALA A 12 -31.61 -27.01 -31.22
CA ALA A 12 -31.83 -25.60 -30.86
C ALA A 12 -32.05 -25.41 -29.35
N TYR A 13 -32.62 -26.38 -28.66
CA TYR A 13 -32.81 -26.34 -27.20
C TYR A 13 -31.52 -26.67 -26.43
N LEU A 14 -30.69 -27.58 -26.92
CA LEU A 14 -29.46 -28.01 -26.23
C LEU A 14 -28.29 -27.03 -26.39
N VAL A 15 -28.19 -26.32 -27.52
CA VAL A 15 -27.10 -25.34 -27.76
C VAL A 15 -26.99 -24.25 -26.69
N PRO A 16 -28.07 -23.56 -26.24
CA PRO A 16 -27.94 -22.52 -25.22
C PRO A 16 -27.55 -23.07 -23.83
N LEU A 17 -27.88 -24.34 -23.52
CA LEU A 17 -27.49 -24.96 -22.25
C LEU A 17 -25.96 -25.15 -22.15
N LEU A 18 -25.28 -25.41 -23.26
CA LEU A 18 -23.82 -25.52 -23.30
C LEU A 18 -23.12 -24.16 -23.12
N PHE A 19 -23.76 -23.04 -23.53
CA PHE A 19 -23.23 -21.70 -23.29
C PHE A 19 -23.31 -21.27 -21.81
N VAL A 20 -24.27 -21.76 -21.04
CA VAL A 20 -24.37 -21.47 -19.60
C VAL A 20 -23.27 -22.17 -18.80
N SER A 21 -22.87 -23.40 -19.19
CA SER A 21 -21.75 -24.12 -18.54
C SER A 21 -20.36 -23.59 -18.90
N ALA A 22 -20.25 -22.73 -19.92
CA ALA A 22 -18.99 -22.09 -20.33
C ALA A 22 -18.80 -20.71 -19.69
N MET A 23 -19.77 -20.20 -18.92
CA MET A 23 -19.48 -19.10 -18.02
C MET A 23 -18.52 -19.61 -16.96
N PRO A 24 -17.34 -19.00 -16.78
CA PRO A 24 -16.45 -19.35 -15.69
C PRO A 24 -17.24 -19.15 -14.39
N SER A 25 -17.67 -20.25 -13.76
CA SER A 25 -18.16 -20.17 -12.40
C SER A 25 -16.94 -19.80 -11.56
N PHE A 26 -16.99 -18.65 -10.89
CA PHE A 26 -15.98 -18.27 -9.90
C PHE A 26 -16.09 -19.14 -8.63
N GLU A 27 -16.67 -20.34 -8.72
CA GLU A 27 -16.75 -21.32 -7.65
C GLU A 27 -15.35 -21.91 -7.42
N GLY A 28 -14.71 -21.46 -6.34
CA GLY A 28 -13.32 -21.76 -6.03
C GLY A 28 -12.47 -20.51 -5.82
N VAL A 29 -12.98 -19.34 -6.22
CA VAL A 29 -12.43 -18.04 -5.82
C VAL A 29 -13.28 -17.52 -4.66
N THR A 30 -13.34 -18.24 -3.53
CA THR A 30 -14.13 -17.82 -2.35
C THR A 30 -13.30 -17.18 -1.25
N THR A 31 -11.99 -17.00 -1.45
CA THR A 31 -11.21 -16.05 -0.64
C THR A 31 -11.33 -14.64 -1.22
N TRP A 32 -12.56 -14.13 -1.28
CA TRP A 32 -12.93 -12.77 -1.70
C TRP A 32 -12.93 -11.80 -0.50
N SER A 33 -11.98 -11.92 0.43
CA SER A 33 -11.85 -10.96 1.54
C SER A 33 -11.25 -9.60 1.12
N SER A 34 -10.97 -9.39 -0.18
CA SER A 34 -10.25 -8.21 -0.69
C SER A 34 -10.92 -7.50 -1.87
N ILE A 35 -12.18 -7.79 -2.20
CA ILE A 35 -12.89 -7.14 -3.34
C ILE A 35 -13.56 -5.80 -2.99
N SER A 36 -13.36 -5.31 -1.76
CA SER A 36 -13.79 -3.97 -1.37
C SER A 36 -12.73 -2.88 -1.60
N ASN A 37 -11.63 -3.17 -2.31
CA ASN A 37 -10.69 -2.11 -2.68
C ASN A 37 -11.11 -1.48 -4.01
N LEU A 38 -12.02 -0.51 -3.94
CA LEU A 38 -12.54 0.31 -5.05
C LEU A 38 -11.43 0.99 -5.90
N VAL A 39 -10.20 1.05 -5.37
CA VAL A 39 -9.03 1.57 -6.07
C VAL A 39 -8.02 0.44 -6.32
N PRO A 40 -7.74 0.10 -7.58
CA PRO A 40 -6.71 -0.86 -7.95
C PRO A 40 -5.35 -0.54 -7.30
N GLY A 41 -4.70 -1.55 -6.73
CA GLY A 41 -3.38 -1.41 -6.11
C GLY A 41 -3.38 -0.94 -4.64
N MET A 42 -4.55 -0.83 -4.00
CA MET A 42 -4.63 -0.58 -2.56
C MET A 42 -4.13 -1.77 -1.74
N SER A 43 -3.27 -1.47 -0.78
CA SER A 43 -2.62 -2.45 0.08
C SER A 43 -2.27 -1.87 1.45
N HIS A 44 -2.13 -2.75 2.44
CA HIS A 44 -1.50 -2.38 3.71
C HIS A 44 0.01 -2.32 3.53
N LEU A 45 0.63 -1.34 4.17
CA LEU A 45 2.07 -1.18 4.13
C LEU A 45 2.69 -1.65 5.43
N GLU A 46 3.51 -2.68 5.35
CA GLU A 46 4.16 -3.34 6.47
C GLU A 46 5.63 -2.90 6.58
N GLY A 47 6.08 -2.60 7.79
CA GLY A 47 7.48 -2.26 8.06
C GLY A 47 8.27 -3.49 8.51
N LEU A 48 9.36 -3.79 7.81
CA LEU A 48 10.32 -4.83 8.16
C LEU A 48 11.60 -4.21 8.70
N GLY A 49 11.88 -4.41 9.98
CA GLY A 49 13.06 -3.89 10.66
C GLY A 49 13.96 -4.97 11.25
N PRO A 50 15.14 -4.60 11.79
CA PRO A 50 16.11 -5.53 12.36
C PRO A 50 15.59 -6.29 13.59
N ALA A 51 14.57 -5.77 14.27
CA ALA A 51 13.88 -6.42 15.39
C ALA A 51 12.58 -7.14 14.97
N SER A 52 12.34 -7.35 13.67
CA SER A 52 11.17 -8.11 13.24
C SER A 52 11.36 -9.59 13.58
N THR A 53 10.61 -10.09 14.57
CA THR A 53 10.52 -11.53 14.87
C THR A 53 9.63 -12.25 13.85
N GLN A 54 9.95 -12.09 12.56
CA GLN A 54 9.25 -12.80 11.49
C GLN A 54 9.33 -14.32 11.76
N GLY A 55 8.17 -14.97 11.92
CA GLY A 55 8.07 -16.41 12.15
C GLY A 55 7.58 -16.82 13.55
N GLU A 56 7.46 -15.89 14.50
CA GLU A 56 6.78 -16.18 15.77
C GLU A 56 5.26 -16.20 15.59
N ALA A 57 4.58 -17.22 16.14
CA ALA A 57 3.14 -17.40 16.02
C ALA A 57 2.30 -16.23 16.60
N ALA A 58 2.90 -15.38 17.44
CA ALA A 58 2.27 -14.20 18.04
C ALA A 58 2.76 -12.87 17.42
N HIS A 59 3.49 -12.91 16.29
CA HIS A 59 4.03 -11.70 15.68
C HIS A 59 2.91 -10.83 15.09
N ILE A 60 2.66 -9.67 15.71
CA ILE A 60 1.81 -8.63 15.14
C ILE A 60 2.71 -7.67 14.34
N PRO A 61 2.61 -7.63 13.01
CA PRO A 61 3.46 -6.78 12.18
C PRO A 61 3.20 -5.28 12.45
N PHE A 62 4.22 -4.47 12.16
CA PHE A 62 4.11 -3.02 12.20
C PHE A 62 3.57 -2.52 10.87
N TYR A 63 2.53 -1.70 10.91
CA TYR A 63 1.97 -1.10 9.72
C TYR A 63 2.22 0.40 9.69
N MET A 64 2.43 0.93 8.49
CA MET A 64 2.43 2.36 8.25
C MET A 64 1.05 2.91 8.57
N SER A 65 1.00 4.06 9.23
CA SER A 65 -0.23 4.71 9.64
C SER A 65 -0.02 6.19 9.90
N ILE A 66 -1.10 6.91 10.22
CA ILE A 66 -1.06 8.36 10.50
C ILE A 66 -1.26 8.59 12.00
N ALA A 67 -0.39 9.43 12.58
CA ALA A 67 -0.46 9.87 13.97
C ALA A 67 -1.48 11.01 14.15
N ALA A 68 -2.71 10.81 13.69
CA ALA A 68 -3.81 11.77 13.79
C ALA A 68 -5.15 11.02 13.92
N PRO A 69 -6.22 11.70 14.36
CA PRO A 69 -7.56 11.14 14.30
C PRO A 69 -7.92 10.71 12.87
N ARG A 70 -8.79 9.70 12.77
CA ARG A 70 -9.23 9.14 11.50
C ARG A 70 -9.78 10.22 10.57
N GLY A 71 -9.27 10.25 9.33
CA GLY A 71 -9.66 11.20 8.29
C GLY A 71 -8.97 12.56 8.35
N LEU A 72 -8.12 12.81 9.35
CA LEU A 72 -7.36 14.05 9.46
C LEU A 72 -5.91 13.88 8.95
N PRO A 73 -5.32 14.96 8.40
CA PRO A 73 -3.91 14.96 8.05
C PRO A 73 -3.02 14.83 9.30
N GLY A 74 -1.81 14.32 9.12
CA GLY A 74 -0.85 14.15 10.20
C GLY A 74 0.42 13.44 9.78
N ASN A 75 1.36 13.36 10.73
CA ASN A 75 2.65 12.70 10.52
C ASN A 75 2.45 11.20 10.32
N LEU A 76 3.21 10.61 9.38
CA LEU A 76 3.23 9.16 9.27
C LEU A 76 4.06 8.55 10.39
N THR A 77 3.64 7.37 10.82
CA THR A 77 4.23 6.61 11.90
C THR A 77 4.08 5.12 11.64
N MET A 78 4.75 4.30 12.45
CA MET A 78 4.63 2.84 12.43
C MET A 78 4.02 2.37 13.74
N TYR A 79 2.90 1.64 13.68
CA TYR A 79 2.35 0.98 14.86
C TYR A 79 1.71 -0.37 14.54
N ARG A 80 1.53 -1.17 15.58
CA ARG A 80 0.85 -2.47 15.50
C ARG A 80 -0.65 -2.20 15.48
N ASN A 81 -1.29 -2.51 14.36
CA ASN A 81 -2.73 -2.29 14.17
C ASN A 81 -3.40 -3.57 13.70
N LYS A 82 -4.55 -3.90 14.29
CA LYS A 82 -5.40 -5.02 13.82
C LYS A 82 -6.15 -4.67 12.53
N SER A 83 -6.35 -3.38 12.26
CA SER A 83 -7.02 -2.86 11.09
C SER A 83 -6.17 -1.75 10.47
N PRO A 84 -5.06 -2.11 9.80
CA PRO A 84 -4.14 -1.16 9.22
C PRO A 84 -4.81 -0.34 8.09
N PRO A 85 -4.40 0.92 7.90
CA PRO A 85 -4.90 1.73 6.80
C PRO A 85 -4.41 1.19 5.45
N LEU A 86 -5.07 1.65 4.39
CA LEU A 86 -4.77 1.27 3.01
C LEU A 86 -4.01 2.40 2.31
N PHE A 87 -3.05 2.02 1.49
CA PHE A 87 -2.26 2.92 0.67
C PHE A 87 -2.14 2.40 -0.76
N TYR A 88 -1.95 3.31 -1.70
CA TYR A 88 -1.69 2.98 -3.10
C TYR A 88 -0.85 4.08 -3.75
N ILE A 89 -0.18 3.72 -4.86
CA ILE A 89 0.55 4.69 -5.68
C ILE A 89 -0.25 4.97 -6.94
N HIS A 90 -0.49 6.24 -7.24
CA HIS A 90 -1.10 6.69 -8.47
C HIS A 90 -0.37 7.92 -8.99
N GLN A 91 0.05 7.91 -10.26
CA GLN A 91 0.81 8.99 -10.91
C GLN A 91 2.07 9.40 -10.11
N ASN A 92 2.86 8.43 -9.65
CA ASN A 92 4.06 8.64 -8.84
C ASN A 92 3.81 9.30 -7.46
N GLN A 93 2.56 9.36 -7.02
CA GLN A 93 2.17 9.89 -5.71
C GLN A 93 1.65 8.74 -4.83
N LEU A 94 2.12 8.64 -3.60
CA LEU A 94 1.56 7.74 -2.59
C LEU A 94 0.33 8.40 -1.95
N TRP A 95 -0.74 7.64 -1.84
CA TRP A 95 -2.02 8.08 -1.30
C TRP A 95 -2.42 7.18 -0.14
N HIS A 96 -2.93 7.80 0.92
CA HIS A 96 -3.61 7.15 2.02
C HIS A 96 -5.12 7.16 1.76
N TYR A 97 -5.70 5.97 1.65
CA TYR A 97 -7.15 5.80 1.51
C TYR A 97 -7.78 5.68 2.90
N HIS A 98 -8.62 6.66 3.25
CA HIS A 98 -9.40 6.61 4.47
C HIS A 98 -10.83 6.13 4.20
N ASN A 99 -11.49 6.73 3.21
CA ASN A 99 -12.84 6.41 2.74
C ASN A 99 -13.07 7.01 1.34
N GLU A 100 -14.27 6.85 0.78
CA GLU A 100 -14.64 7.37 -0.55
C GLU A 100 -14.58 8.90 -0.67
N SER A 101 -14.72 9.62 0.44
CA SER A 101 -14.70 11.10 0.46
C SER A 101 -13.36 11.70 0.84
N THR A 102 -12.44 10.90 1.36
CA THR A 102 -11.21 11.36 2.02
C THR A 102 -10.04 10.48 1.61
N ILE A 103 -9.22 11.03 0.71
CA ILE A 103 -7.97 10.43 0.27
C ILE A 103 -6.89 11.49 0.46
N LEU A 104 -5.85 11.13 1.21
CA LEU A 104 -4.80 12.07 1.62
C LEU A 104 -3.50 11.73 0.89
N PRO A 105 -2.88 12.66 0.14
CA PRO A 105 -1.53 12.45 -0.40
C PRO A 105 -0.50 12.35 0.73
N VAL A 106 0.43 11.42 0.59
CA VAL A 106 1.60 11.28 1.45
C VAL A 106 2.75 12.10 0.85
N ASN A 107 3.02 13.23 1.48
CA ASN A 107 4.07 14.17 1.08
C ASN A 107 5.33 13.91 1.89
N VAL A 108 6.47 14.33 1.33
CA VAL A 108 7.76 14.31 2.00
C VAL A 108 8.22 15.75 2.17
N HIS A 109 8.43 16.19 3.40
CA HIS A 109 8.81 17.57 3.71
C HIS A 109 10.22 17.64 4.30
N ASN A 110 10.92 18.74 4.02
CA ASN A 110 12.16 19.04 4.73
C ASN A 110 11.83 19.40 6.17
N SER A 111 12.26 18.57 7.11
CA SER A 111 12.01 18.76 8.53
C SER A 111 13.30 19.15 9.23
N THR A 112 13.28 20.29 9.92
CA THR A 112 14.35 20.69 10.84
C THR A 112 14.09 20.25 12.27
N GLN A 113 12.97 19.56 12.52
CA GLN A 113 12.50 19.25 13.87
C GLN A 113 13.35 18.14 14.51
N ALA A 114 13.75 17.12 13.73
CA ALA A 114 14.59 16.05 14.25
C ALA A 114 16.06 16.23 13.81
N ALA A 115 16.96 16.35 14.78
CA ALA A 115 18.38 16.58 14.55
C ALA A 115 18.97 15.47 13.67
N GLY A 116 19.45 15.84 12.48
CA GLY A 116 20.08 14.93 11.53
C GLY A 116 19.12 14.13 10.63
N LEU A 117 17.80 14.34 10.70
CA LEU A 117 16.82 13.72 9.79
C LEU A 117 16.28 14.76 8.79
N PRO A 118 16.63 14.68 7.50
CA PRO A 118 16.32 15.75 6.56
C PRO A 118 14.87 15.72 6.08
N LEU A 119 14.25 14.54 5.96
CA LEU A 119 12.96 14.40 5.28
C LEU A 119 11.96 13.58 6.11
N GLN A 120 10.79 14.17 6.34
CA GLN A 120 9.69 13.58 7.10
C GLN A 120 8.50 13.30 6.21
N MET A 121 7.84 12.16 6.44
CA MET A 121 6.63 11.77 5.72
C MET A 121 5.37 12.26 6.45
N ILE A 122 4.51 12.98 5.75
CA ILE A 122 3.29 13.60 6.31
C ILE A 122 2.13 13.37 5.34
N ALA A 123 0.99 12.94 5.84
CA ALA A 123 -0.25 12.85 5.07
C ALA A 123 -0.99 14.18 5.19
N GLU A 124 -1.23 14.86 4.07
CA GLU A 124 -1.81 16.21 4.05
C GLU A 124 -3.08 16.25 3.22
N THR A 125 -3.79 17.38 3.20
CA THR A 125 -5.01 17.57 2.38
C THR A 125 -4.71 17.94 0.94
N LYS A 126 -3.47 18.34 0.62
CA LYS A 126 -3.06 18.78 -0.71
C LYS A 126 -1.74 18.11 -1.10
N PRO A 127 -1.57 17.70 -2.38
CA PRO A 127 -0.28 17.20 -2.84
C PRO A 127 0.79 18.29 -2.71
N GLY A 128 1.99 17.91 -2.28
CA GLY A 128 3.08 18.84 -1.99
C GLY A 128 4.37 18.12 -1.64
N GLY A 129 5.17 18.74 -0.77
CA GLY A 129 6.48 18.21 -0.37
C GLY A 129 7.61 18.63 -1.30
N VAL A 130 8.71 17.87 -1.27
CA VAL A 130 9.92 18.18 -2.04
C VAL A 130 9.63 18.13 -3.55
N PRO A 131 9.91 19.20 -4.32
CA PRO A 131 9.68 19.23 -5.76
C PRO A 131 10.43 18.12 -6.50
N GLY A 132 9.76 17.46 -7.44
CA GLY A 132 10.34 16.36 -8.23
C GLY A 132 10.34 15.00 -7.53
N GLY A 133 9.86 14.93 -6.30
CA GLY A 133 9.67 13.70 -5.55
C GLY A 133 8.69 12.73 -6.21
N LYS A 134 9.03 11.43 -6.19
CA LYS A 134 8.22 10.37 -6.78
C LYS A 134 8.23 9.13 -5.89
N TRP A 135 7.07 8.51 -5.77
CA TRP A 135 6.87 7.22 -5.13
C TRP A 135 6.84 6.11 -6.16
N ARG A 136 7.52 4.99 -5.89
CA ARG A 136 7.43 3.79 -6.72
C ARG A 136 7.56 2.50 -5.92
N TRP A 137 7.08 1.42 -6.51
CA TRP A 137 7.32 0.06 -6.04
C TRP A 137 8.57 -0.53 -6.71
N GLN A 138 9.34 -1.33 -5.96
CA GLN A 138 10.37 -2.23 -6.49
C GLN A 138 10.17 -3.61 -5.88
N GLY A 139 9.57 -4.52 -6.65
CA GLY A 139 8.99 -5.73 -6.06
C GLY A 139 7.91 -5.33 -5.05
N THR A 140 8.02 -5.79 -3.81
CA THR A 140 7.11 -5.41 -2.72
C THR A 140 7.55 -4.15 -1.98
N MET A 141 8.78 -3.67 -2.19
CA MET A 141 9.38 -2.60 -1.38
C MET A 141 9.04 -1.21 -1.93
N LEU A 142 8.73 -0.28 -1.02
CA LEU A 142 8.42 1.12 -1.32
C LEU A 142 9.72 1.94 -1.46
N PHE A 143 9.79 2.75 -2.51
CA PHE A 143 10.89 3.68 -2.75
C PHE A 143 10.36 5.10 -2.91
N TYR A 144 11.16 6.05 -2.42
CA TYR A 144 11.02 7.47 -2.72
C TYR A 144 12.24 7.96 -3.49
N GLU A 145 12.01 8.65 -4.60
CA GLU A 145 13.03 9.14 -5.51
C GLU A 145 12.90 10.64 -5.72
N ASN A 146 14.03 11.32 -5.88
CA ASN A 146 14.08 12.71 -6.29
C ASN A 146 15.27 12.92 -7.22
N GLY A 147 14.98 13.07 -8.52
CA GLY A 147 16.01 13.17 -9.56
C GLY A 147 16.91 11.92 -9.58
N PRO A 148 18.25 12.06 -9.49
CA PRO A 148 19.17 10.93 -9.49
C PRO A 148 19.31 10.24 -8.11
N GLN A 149 18.67 10.78 -7.07
CA GLN A 149 18.78 10.28 -5.70
C GLN A 149 17.54 9.49 -5.30
N ASN A 150 17.71 8.51 -4.41
CA ASN A 150 16.61 7.75 -3.83
C ASN A 150 16.93 7.34 -2.39
N ASN A 151 15.91 6.90 -1.67
CA ASN A 151 16.07 6.47 -0.28
C ASN A 151 16.58 5.04 -0.11
N GLN A 152 16.94 4.35 -1.19
CA GLN A 152 17.36 2.94 -1.17
C GLN A 152 16.35 2.00 -0.51
N GLY A 153 15.07 2.40 -0.44
CA GLY A 153 14.01 1.66 0.24
C GLY A 153 14.08 1.70 1.78
N LEU A 154 15.00 2.51 2.33
CA LEU A 154 15.24 2.61 3.77
C LEU A 154 14.45 3.77 4.37
N PHE A 155 13.80 3.49 5.48
CA PHE A 155 13.01 4.42 6.28
C PHE A 155 13.42 4.33 7.74
N TYR A 156 13.10 5.37 8.50
CA TYR A 156 13.50 5.51 9.90
C TYR A 156 12.31 5.91 10.76
N SER A 157 12.15 5.23 11.89
CA SER A 157 11.14 5.54 12.90
C SER A 157 11.88 6.17 14.06
N CYS A 158 11.58 7.43 14.32
CA CYS A 158 12.29 8.24 15.29
C CYS A 158 11.30 9.01 16.15
N GLN A 159 11.63 9.24 17.41
CA GLN A 159 10.90 10.18 18.22
C GLN A 159 11.22 11.61 17.74
N ASP A 160 10.18 12.37 17.46
CA ASP A 160 10.24 13.81 17.25
C ASP A 160 10.47 14.54 18.59
N VAL A 161 10.72 15.86 18.55
CA VAL A 161 10.92 16.73 19.73
C VAL A 161 9.77 16.65 20.75
N ASN A 162 8.58 16.27 20.28
CA ASN A 162 7.40 16.08 21.10
C ASN A 162 7.28 14.67 21.72
N GLY A 163 8.28 13.81 21.51
CA GLY A 163 8.28 12.40 21.93
C GLY A 163 7.38 11.49 21.08
N LEU A 164 6.78 12.01 20.01
CA LEU A 164 5.93 11.25 19.11
C LEU A 164 6.77 10.56 18.02
N ASN A 165 6.45 9.31 17.70
CA ASN A 165 7.15 8.59 16.63
C ASN A 165 6.72 9.13 15.25
N GLY A 166 7.68 9.66 14.50
CA GLY A 166 7.52 10.04 13.09
C GLY A 166 8.28 9.11 12.16
N LEU A 167 7.90 9.14 10.88
CA LEU A 167 8.52 8.36 9.82
C LEU A 167 9.34 9.28 8.91
N PHE A 168 10.62 8.93 8.77
CA PHE A 168 11.62 9.75 8.11
C PHE A 168 12.39 8.95 7.05
N LEU A 169 13.03 9.65 6.12
CA LEU A 169 13.89 9.07 5.10
C LEU A 169 15.06 9.99 4.77
N PHE A 170 16.05 9.43 4.07
CA PHE A 170 17.17 10.18 3.50
C PHE A 170 17.24 9.88 2.01
N LEU A 171 17.64 10.85 1.19
CA LEU A 171 17.90 10.64 -0.24
C LEU A 171 19.35 10.22 -0.54
N GLN A 172 20.20 10.22 0.48
CA GLN A 172 21.59 9.81 0.42
C GLN A 172 21.84 8.83 1.55
N CYS A 173 22.73 7.87 1.30
CA CYS A 173 23.12 6.90 2.32
C CYS A 173 23.77 7.65 3.50
N SER A 174 23.15 7.51 4.67
CA SER A 174 23.62 8.08 5.92
C SER A 174 23.57 7.01 7.00
N PRO A 175 24.46 7.08 8.01
CA PRO A 175 24.35 6.21 9.17
C PRO A 175 23.00 6.45 9.88
N PRO A 176 22.36 5.40 10.44
CA PRO A 176 21.14 5.56 11.23
C PRO A 176 21.33 6.58 12.35
N PRO A 177 20.48 7.60 12.47
CA PRO A 177 20.60 8.57 13.55
C PRO A 177 20.37 7.92 14.92
N SER A 178 20.96 8.52 15.96
CA SER A 178 20.82 8.03 17.34
C SER A 178 19.35 8.00 17.77
N GLY A 179 18.88 6.86 18.27
CA GLY A 179 17.50 6.67 18.74
C GLY A 179 16.48 6.38 17.63
N CYS A 180 16.91 6.27 16.38
CA CYS A 180 16.07 5.87 15.26
C CYS A 180 16.17 4.38 14.98
N THR A 181 15.04 3.76 14.62
CA THR A 181 15.02 2.37 14.15
C THR A 181 14.90 2.34 12.63
N PRO A 182 15.87 1.75 11.89
CA PRO A 182 15.77 1.60 10.44
C PRO A 182 14.83 0.45 10.07
N PHE A 183 14.10 0.59 8.97
CA PHE A 183 13.24 -0.46 8.42
C PHE A 183 12.96 -0.23 6.93
N THR A 184 12.48 -1.25 6.24
CA THR A 184 11.95 -1.18 4.87
C THR A 184 10.43 -1.28 4.90
N ILE A 185 9.76 -0.70 3.90
CA ILE A 185 8.30 -0.69 3.83
C ILE A 185 7.84 -1.52 2.65
N HIS A 186 6.90 -2.43 2.90
CA HIS A 186 6.49 -3.43 1.94
C HIS A 186 4.98 -3.49 1.74
N SER A 187 4.56 -3.78 0.51
CA SER A 187 3.20 -4.16 0.15
C SER A 187 3.20 -5.62 -0.30
N PHE A 188 2.59 -6.50 0.49
CA PHE A 188 2.48 -7.94 0.18
C PHE A 188 1.17 -8.31 -0.53
N SER A 189 0.20 -7.40 -0.57
CA SER A 189 -1.07 -7.62 -1.28
C SER A 189 -0.98 -7.32 -2.78
N SER A 190 0.12 -6.72 -3.25
CA SER A 190 0.34 -6.32 -4.65
C SER A 190 0.93 -7.42 -5.56
N ASN A 191 0.76 -8.71 -5.23
CA ASN A 191 1.26 -9.81 -6.07
C ASN A 191 0.47 -10.04 -7.38
N ARG A 192 -0.21 -9.02 -7.95
CA ARG A 192 -1.10 -9.22 -9.11
C ARG A 192 -1.12 -8.21 -10.25
N MET A 193 -0.21 -7.23 -10.34
CA MET A 193 -0.21 -6.32 -11.51
C MET A 193 1.18 -6.10 -12.13
N THR A 194 1.84 -7.20 -12.48
CA THR A 194 2.78 -7.19 -13.62
C THR A 194 2.35 -8.29 -14.59
N SER A 195 1.47 -7.94 -15.53
CA SER A 195 1.38 -8.58 -16.84
C SER A 195 1.40 -7.50 -17.90
#